data_AF-A0A8K0KE64-F1
#
_entry.id   AF-A0A8K0KE64-F1
#
_cell.length_a   1.000
_cell.length_b   1.000
_cell.length_c   1.000
_cell.angle_alpha   90.00
_cell.angle_beta   90.00
_cell.angle_gamma   90.00
#
_symmetry.space_group_name_H-M   'P 1'
#
loop_
_entity.id
_entity.type
_entity.pdbx_description
1 polymer ?
#
loop_
_entity_poly.entity_id
_entity_poly.type
_entity_poly.pdbx_seq_one_letter_code
_entity_poly.pdbx_strand_id
1 'polypeptide(L)'
;MKVFDRARAFSPGVNANFWMNLGKNDLLESLNKVPIMGKAKNVIMFIGDGMGMSTITAARIFKGQAEGQLGEEYSLSFEKFPNVGLLKVVL
;
A
#
# COMPACT_ATOMS: atom_id res chain seq x y z
N MET A 1 9.00 25.06 -14.90
CA MET A 1 9.03 24.11 -13.76
C MET A 1 7.95 24.54 -12.77
N LYS A 2 6.77 23.91 -12.81
CA LYS A 2 5.60 24.21 -11.96
C LYS A 2 5.27 23.00 -11.09
N VAL A 3 6.19 22.63 -10.20
CA VAL A 3 6.12 21.32 -9.50
C VAL A 3 5.44 21.41 -8.13
N PHE A 4 5.06 22.61 -7.66
CA PHE A 4 4.57 22.77 -6.27
C PHE A 4 3.27 23.57 -6.07
N ASP A 5 2.54 23.95 -7.13
CA ASP A 5 1.27 24.71 -7.01
C ASP A 5 0.00 23.84 -6.87
N ARG A 6 0.10 22.67 -6.24
CA ARG A 6 -1.07 21.81 -5.92
C ARG A 6 -1.19 21.52 -4.43
N ALA A 7 -1.12 22.56 -3.60
CA ALA A 7 -1.87 22.54 -2.35
C ALA A 7 -3.36 22.68 -2.70
N ARG A 8 -4.03 21.57 -3.01
CA ARG A 8 -5.48 21.60 -3.23
C ARG A 8 -6.19 20.34 -2.71
N ALA A 9 -7.02 20.64 -1.69
CA ALA A 9 -8.19 19.94 -1.19
C ALA A 9 -7.98 18.68 -0.33
N PHE A 10 -8.14 18.87 0.99
CA PHE A 10 -8.87 17.92 1.84
C PHE A 10 -10.09 17.40 1.06
N SER A 11 -10.12 16.10 0.78
CA SER A 11 -11.18 15.47 0.01
C SER A 11 -12.51 15.61 0.78
N PRO A 12 -13.55 16.28 0.22
CA PRO A 12 -14.81 16.55 0.90
C PRO A 12 -15.57 15.30 1.39
N GLY A 13 -15.14 14.09 0.99
CA GLY A 13 -15.74 12.82 1.36
C GLY A 13 -15.08 12.09 2.54
N VAL A 14 -13.94 12.58 3.04
CA VAL A 14 -13.23 11.92 4.16
C VAL A 14 -13.78 12.44 5.49
N ASN A 15 -14.61 11.62 6.13
CA ASN A 15 -15.23 11.91 7.42
C ASN A 15 -15.17 10.67 8.35
N ALA A 16 -15.75 10.77 9.55
CA ALA A 16 -15.72 9.66 10.52
C ALA A 16 -16.35 8.36 9.96
N ASN A 17 -17.46 8.45 9.22
CA ASN A 17 -18.11 7.29 8.62
C ASN A 17 -17.26 6.64 7.53
N PHE A 18 -16.51 7.44 6.76
CA PHE A 18 -15.57 6.94 5.77
C PHE A 18 -14.52 6.02 6.43
N TRP A 19 -13.84 6.51 7.47
CA TRP A 19 -12.82 5.72 8.18
C TRP A 19 -13.41 4.49 8.89
N MET A 20 -14.60 4.62 9.47
CA MET A 20 -15.30 3.50 10.10
C MET A 20 -15.63 2.39 9.10
N ASN A 21 -16.14 2.77 7.92
CA ASN A 21 -16.47 1.80 6.88
C ASN A 21 -15.22 1.15 6.28
N LEU A 22 -14.14 1.91 6.08
CA LEU A 22 -12.86 1.38 5.62
C LEU A 22 -12.32 0.33 6.60
N GLY A 23 -12.22 0.67 7.89
CA GLY A 23 -11.74 -0.26 8.91
C GLY A 23 -12.63 -1.50 9.07
N LYS A 24 -13.96 -1.35 8.93
CA LYS A 24 -14.88 -2.49 8.93
C LYS A 24 -14.62 -3.43 7.75
N ASN A 25 -14.38 -2.89 6.56
CA ASN A 25 -14.06 -3.70 5.38
C ASN A 25 -12.71 -4.42 5.54
N ASP A 26 -11.68 -3.73 6.03
CA ASP A 26 -10.36 -4.33 6.28
C ASP A 26 -10.42 -5.47 7.30
N LEU A 27 -11.25 -5.32 8.34
CA LEU A 27 -11.50 -6.37 9.32
C LEU A 27 -12.18 -7.57 8.69
N LEU A 28 -13.24 -7.36 7.90
CA LEU A 28 -13.95 -8.44 7.22
C LEU A 28 -13.05 -9.17 6.22
N GLU A 29 -12.21 -8.45 5.48
CA GLU A 29 -11.22 -9.05 4.59
C GLU A 29 -10.23 -9.92 5.39
N SER A 30 -9.73 -9.40 6.52
CA SER A 30 -8.78 -10.10 7.37
C SER A 30 -9.35 -11.38 7.98
N LEU A 31 -10.62 -11.36 8.41
CA LEU A 31 -11.32 -12.54 8.96
C LEU A 31 -11.53 -13.64 7.92
N ASN A 32 -11.61 -13.28 6.63
CA ASN A 32 -11.81 -14.22 5.54
C ASN A 32 -10.51 -14.82 4.97
N LYS A 33 -9.34 -14.44 5.50
CA LYS A 33 -8.05 -14.98 5.05
C LYS A 33 -7.91 -16.45 5.46
N VAL A 34 -7.77 -17.35 4.48
CA VAL A 34 -7.53 -18.78 4.71
C VAL A 34 -6.06 -19.11 4.43
N PRO A 35 -5.32 -19.70 5.39
CA PRO A 35 -3.93 -20.06 5.17
C PRO A 35 -3.78 -21.22 4.18
N ILE A 36 -2.75 -21.15 3.34
CA ILE A 36 -2.37 -22.26 2.46
C ILE A 36 -1.56 -23.26 3.29
N MET A 37 -2.14 -24.43 3.57
CA MET A 37 -1.50 -25.48 4.39
C MET A 37 -0.64 -26.46 3.59
N GLY A 38 -0.69 -26.41 2.27
CA GLY A 38 0.06 -27.29 1.38
C GLY A 38 1.51 -26.84 1.15
N LYS A 39 2.38 -27.76 0.73
CA LYS A 39 3.75 -27.42 0.32
C LYS A 39 3.73 -26.67 -1.02
N ALA A 40 4.45 -25.55 -1.10
CA ALA A 40 4.60 -24.79 -2.33
C ALA A 40 5.40 -25.60 -3.38
N LYS A 41 4.89 -25.65 -4.62
CA LYS A 41 5.58 -26.26 -5.77
C LYS A 41 6.61 -25.33 -6.40
N ASN A 42 6.31 -24.03 -6.43
CA ASN A 42 7.12 -23.00 -7.07
C ASN A 42 7.40 -21.87 -6.08
N VAL A 43 8.53 -21.19 -6.26
CA VAL A 43 8.90 -19.98 -5.51
C VAL A 43 9.22 -18.88 -6.52
N ILE A 44 8.60 -17.71 -6.33
CA ILE A 44 8.90 -16.49 -7.08
C ILE A 44 9.36 -15.46 -6.07
N MET A 45 10.53 -14.86 -6.29
CA MET A 45 11.12 -13.86 -5.42
C MET A 45 11.34 -12.56 -6.18
N PHE A 46 10.80 -11.46 -5.67
CA PHE A 46 11.05 -10.11 -6.17
C PHE A 46 12.00 -9.40 -5.21
N ILE A 47 13.14 -8.94 -5.71
CA ILE A 47 14.10 -8.15 -4.93
C ILE A 47 14.09 -6.72 -5.48
N GLY A 48 13.71 -5.77 -4.63
CA GLY A 48 13.91 -4.35 -4.89
C GLY A 48 15.18 -3.87 -4.21
N ASP A 49 16.26 -3.73 -4.99
CA ASP A 49 17.52 -3.16 -4.48
C ASP A 49 17.30 -1.70 -4.05
N GLY A 50 17.75 -1.34 -2.83
CA GLY A 50 17.52 -0.02 -2.24
C GLY A 50 16.05 0.33 -1.93
N MET A 51 15.12 -0.63 -2.00
CA MET A 51 13.68 -0.39 -1.81
C MET A 51 13.27 -0.47 -0.33
N GLY A 52 13.76 0.47 0.48
CA GLY A 52 13.33 0.64 1.87
C GLY A 52 11.91 1.21 2.01
N MET A 53 11.43 1.35 3.25
CA MET A 53 10.09 1.86 3.55
C MET A 53 9.82 3.24 2.92
N SER A 54 10.77 4.16 3.00
CA SER A 54 10.65 5.50 2.40
C SER A 54 10.51 5.44 0.88
N THR A 55 11.28 4.56 0.22
CA THR A 55 11.20 4.33 -1.23
C THR A 55 9.85 3.76 -1.63
N ILE A 56 9.31 2.81 -0.84
CA ILE A 56 7.96 2.25 -1.07
C ILE A 56 6.89 3.34 -0.98
N THR A 57 6.91 4.16 0.09
CA THR A 57 5.94 5.27 0.26
C THR A 57 6.05 6.28 -0.87
N ALA A 58 7.26 6.69 -1.25
CA ALA A 58 7.46 7.63 -2.36
C ALA A 58 6.95 7.04 -3.69
N ALA A 59 7.22 5.76 -3.96
CA ALA A 59 6.77 5.07 -5.16
C ALA A 59 5.23 4.98 -5.23
N ARG A 60 4.57 4.70 -4.11
CA ARG A 60 3.10 4.68 -3.99
C ARG A 60 2.50 6.05 -4.36
N ILE A 61 2.99 7.11 -3.72
CA ILE A 61 2.50 8.49 -3.98
C ILE A 61 2.75 8.87 -5.44
N PHE A 62 3.97 8.65 -5.93
CA PHE A 62 4.34 8.95 -7.31
C PHE A 62 3.45 8.21 -8.30
N LYS A 63 3.20 6.91 -8.10
CA LYS A 63 2.37 6.11 -8.99
C LYS A 63 0.90 6.56 -8.97
N GLY A 64 0.34 6.82 -7.78
CA GLY A 64 -1.03 7.33 -7.69
C GLY A 64 -1.20 8.69 -8.38
N GLN A 65 -0.23 9.60 -8.23
CA GLN A 65 -0.23 10.88 -8.94
C GLN A 65 -0.09 10.72 -10.45
N ALA A 66 0.73 9.77 -10.92
CA ALA A 66 0.85 9.45 -12.34
C ALA A 66 -0.45 8.88 -12.93
N GLU A 67 -1.28 8.23 -12.11
CA GLU A 67 -2.62 7.77 -12.47
C GLU A 67 -3.73 8.82 -12.22
N GLY A 68 -3.37 10.06 -11.87
CA GLY A 68 -4.30 11.17 -11.67
C GLY A 68 -5.01 11.20 -10.31
N GLN A 69 -4.59 10.38 -9.35
CA GLN A 69 -5.08 10.34 -7.97
C GLN A 69 -4.29 11.33 -7.08
N LEU A 70 -4.65 11.47 -5.79
CA LEU A 70 -3.87 12.31 -4.86
C LEU A 70 -2.54 11.63 -4.50
N GLY A 71 -2.57 10.31 -4.36
CA GLY A 71 -1.41 9.42 -4.34
C GLY A 71 -1.20 8.72 -3.02
N GLU A 72 -1.53 9.35 -1.89
CA GLU A 72 -1.34 8.77 -0.55
C GLU A 72 -2.24 7.55 -0.31
N GLU A 73 -3.42 7.58 -0.89
CA GLU A 73 -4.43 6.52 -0.88
C GLU A 73 -4.13 5.38 -1.87
N TYR A 74 -3.21 5.59 -2.80
CA TYR A 74 -2.82 4.56 -3.77
C TYR A 74 -2.19 3.37 -3.06
N SER A 75 -2.21 2.17 -3.63
CA SER A 75 -1.52 1.00 -3.06
C SER A 75 -0.81 0.22 -4.16
N LEU A 76 0.46 -0.10 -3.94
CA LEU A 76 1.26 -0.91 -4.88
C LEU A 76 0.77 -2.36 -4.88
N SER A 77 1.04 -3.09 -5.96
CA SER A 77 0.53 -4.46 -6.12
C SER A 77 0.97 -5.42 -5.00
N PHE A 78 2.22 -5.30 -4.55
CA PHE A 78 2.76 -6.14 -3.47
C PHE A 78 2.27 -5.75 -2.07
N GLU A 79 1.73 -4.53 -1.88
CA GLU A 79 1.16 -4.11 -0.59
C GLU A 79 -0.20 -4.75 -0.31
N LYS A 80 -0.79 -5.40 -1.33
CA LYS A 80 -2.00 -6.23 -1.21
C LYS A 80 -1.68 -7.70 -0.89
N PHE A 81 -0.41 -8.06 -0.72
CA PHE A 81 -0.06 -9.42 -0.33
C PHE A 81 -0.60 -9.71 1.08
N PRO A 82 -1.06 -10.95 1.35
CA PRO A 82 -1.80 -11.26 2.57
C PRO A 82 -0.94 -11.18 3.84
N ASN A 83 0.38 -11.30 3.70
CA ASN A 83 1.36 -11.35 4.78
C ASN A 83 2.47 -10.32 4.54
N VAL A 84 2.93 -9.70 5.64
CA VAL A 84 4.07 -8.76 5.66
C VAL A 84 5.00 -9.13 6.82
N GLY A 85 6.29 -8.86 6.67
CA GLY A 85 7.29 -9.04 7.70
C GLY A 85 8.39 -7.99 7.57
N LEU A 86 9.09 -7.71 8.67
CA LEU A 86 10.24 -6.81 8.68
C LEU A 86 11.52 -7.64 8.73
N LEU A 87 12.49 -7.29 7.89
CA LEU A 87 13.80 -7.91 7.88
C LEU A 87 14.80 -6.95 8.53
N LYS A 88 15.48 -7.42 9.59
CA LYS A 88 16.60 -6.68 10.19
C LYS A 88 17.79 -6.80 9.25
N VAL A 89 18.24 -5.67 8.71
CA VAL A 89 19.50 -5.59 7.97
C VAL A 89 20.57 -5.10 8.94
N VAL A 90 21.66 -5.83 9.03
CA VAL A 90 22.89 -5.37 9.69
C VAL A 90 23.92 -5.24 8.58
N LEU A 91 24.51 -4.06 8.45
CA LEU A 91 25.64 -3.83 7.56
C LEU A 91 26.93 -4.35 8.19
#